data_AF-A0A0M2S735-F1
#
_entry.id   AF-A0A0M2S735-F1
#
_cell.length_a   1.000
_cell.length_b   1.000
_cell.length_c   1.000
_cell.angle_alpha   90.00
_cell.angle_beta   90.00
_cell.angle_gamma   90.00
#
_symmetry.space_group_name_H-M   'P 1'
#
loop_
_entity.id
_entity.type
_entity.pdbx_description
1 polymer ?
#
loop_
_entity_poly.entity_id
_entity_poly.type
_entity_poly.pdbx_seq_one_letter_code
_entity_poly.pdbx_strand_id
1 'polypeptide(L)'
;MATPQTPYEAVLHAARDVTRLDSALDAEMLGAALLGSVYAVAETDREAAVREFVTGFLAVTARRRSAAATTIRSVFAALVPEAEGTARVRPGAYAPAWAGQLGKVHLTGAWAYGDVYGDQTSYLATFAYDDAEGGPEHALVALVDHNIGITKDVFVGGPAERIVEQAREICTEDELTWFRTEDPARMRAEVGRYLAVTDSLDELPAQGSLATDRALVGARLAVLPGRAVAADAGTRPPATDEERSRLIRGFLGSPEAARFGLDSVADAELPSLHFCLGLLLDHAASFPDADPTRWSPMVAELFLLDWVHRRAVLDMDDAAMLPRVLRGWAAYASRLRGLPAAAAHRTDEAIEEMIPEFARLYSTGERRSPATAAVAQLMADGVDPDDPAALNAWIEANRHRLTDDPA
;
A
#
# COMPACT_ATOMS: atom_id res chain seq x y z
N MET A 1 -10.50 7.46 -40.88
CA MET A 1 -11.22 7.94 -39.69
C MET A 1 -10.42 9.10 -39.11
N ALA A 2 -11.06 10.22 -38.79
CA ALA A 2 -10.37 11.38 -38.22
C ALA A 2 -9.92 11.07 -36.77
N THR A 3 -8.74 11.56 -36.39
CA THR A 3 -8.22 11.50 -35.02
C THR A 3 -9.20 12.23 -34.08
N PRO A 4 -9.62 11.64 -32.94
CA PRO A 4 -10.53 12.31 -32.02
C PRO A 4 -9.91 13.62 -31.49
N GLN A 5 -10.70 14.70 -31.48
CA GLN A 5 -10.20 16.04 -31.17
C GLN A 5 -10.26 16.36 -29.67
N THR A 6 -10.99 15.56 -28.89
CA THR A 6 -11.11 15.71 -27.43
C THR A 6 -11.10 14.35 -26.73
N PRO A 7 -10.74 14.28 -25.43
CA PRO A 7 -10.85 13.07 -24.62
C PRO A 7 -12.27 12.47 -24.64
N TYR A 8 -13.31 13.31 -24.65
CA TYR A 8 -14.70 12.85 -24.70
C TYR A 8 -15.05 12.19 -26.05
N GLU A 9 -14.51 12.70 -27.15
CA GLU A 9 -14.68 12.06 -28.47
C GLU A 9 -13.92 10.73 -28.57
N ALA A 10 -12.74 10.64 -27.94
CA ALA A 10 -11.99 9.39 -27.86
C ALA A 10 -12.81 8.33 -27.09
N VAL A 11 -13.40 8.68 -25.95
CA VAL A 11 -14.31 7.80 -25.19
C VAL A 11 -15.51 7.37 -26.03
N LEU A 12 -16.20 8.31 -26.70
CA LEU A 12 -17.34 7.97 -27.56
C LEU A 12 -16.94 7.06 -28.73
N HIS A 13 -15.75 7.24 -29.29
CA HIS A 13 -15.23 6.41 -30.37
C HIS A 13 -14.87 5.00 -29.89
N ALA A 14 -14.29 4.88 -28.70
CA ALA A 14 -13.95 3.60 -28.08
C ALA A 14 -15.21 2.84 -27.63
N ALA A 15 -16.21 3.54 -27.09
CA ALA A 15 -17.48 2.97 -26.66
C ALA A 15 -18.51 2.79 -27.78
N ARG A 16 -18.13 2.91 -29.07
CA ARG A 16 -19.07 2.85 -30.20
C ARG A 16 -19.89 1.56 -30.28
N ASP A 17 -19.32 0.46 -29.81
CA ASP A 17 -19.90 -0.88 -29.83
C ASP A 17 -20.48 -1.29 -28.46
N VAL A 18 -20.56 -0.37 -27.48
CA VAL A 18 -21.07 -0.66 -26.13
C VAL A 18 -22.46 -1.30 -26.15
N THR A 19 -23.31 -0.96 -27.12
CA THR A 19 -24.66 -1.53 -27.23
C THR A 19 -24.69 -2.98 -27.73
N ARG A 20 -23.54 -3.53 -28.13
CA ARG A 20 -23.39 -4.92 -28.59
C ARG A 20 -22.85 -5.85 -27.51
N LEU A 21 -22.56 -5.32 -26.32
CA LEU A 21 -22.14 -6.13 -25.19
C LEU A 21 -23.29 -7.00 -24.70
N ASP A 22 -22.94 -8.16 -24.17
CA ASP A 22 -23.89 -9.21 -23.80
C ASP A 22 -24.46 -9.01 -22.40
N SER A 23 -23.75 -8.28 -21.52
CA SER A 23 -24.15 -8.10 -20.13
C SER A 23 -23.83 -6.73 -19.54
N ALA A 24 -24.42 -6.43 -18.38
CA ALA A 24 -24.12 -5.22 -17.62
C ALA A 24 -22.68 -5.24 -17.09
N LEU A 25 -22.20 -6.41 -16.65
CA LEU A 25 -20.83 -6.60 -16.20
C LEU A 25 -19.81 -6.21 -17.29
N ASP A 26 -20.00 -6.71 -18.52
CA ASP A 26 -19.10 -6.36 -19.64
C ASP A 26 -19.08 -4.86 -19.92
N ALA A 27 -20.25 -4.22 -19.81
CA ALA A 27 -20.38 -2.78 -19.99
C ALA A 27 -19.69 -1.99 -18.88
N GLU A 28 -19.81 -2.45 -17.63
CA GLU A 28 -19.12 -1.87 -16.47
C GLU A 28 -17.61 -2.04 -16.57
N MET A 29 -17.10 -3.20 -16.99
CA MET A 29 -15.67 -3.45 -17.23
C MET A 29 -15.13 -2.56 -18.36
N LEU A 30 -15.85 -2.42 -19.48
CA LEU A 30 -15.50 -1.47 -20.53
C LEU A 30 -15.46 -0.04 -20.00
N GLY A 31 -16.48 0.36 -19.22
CA GLY A 31 -16.56 1.68 -18.63
C GLY A 31 -15.39 1.97 -17.69
N ALA A 32 -15.05 1.02 -16.83
CA ALA A 32 -13.93 1.13 -15.91
C ALA A 32 -12.60 1.26 -16.67
N ALA A 33 -12.36 0.44 -17.69
CA ALA A 33 -11.16 0.51 -18.51
C ALA A 33 -10.99 1.88 -19.20
N LEU A 34 -12.09 2.49 -19.67
CA LEU A 34 -12.07 3.83 -20.27
C LEU A 34 -11.75 4.92 -19.24
N LEU A 35 -12.31 4.82 -18.03
CA LEU A 35 -11.99 5.73 -16.92
C LEU A 35 -10.58 5.51 -16.38
N GLY A 36 -10.03 4.31 -16.52
CA GLY A 36 -8.68 3.97 -16.08
C GLY A 36 -7.59 4.78 -16.77
N SER A 37 -7.80 5.21 -18.02
CA SER A 37 -6.87 6.13 -18.68
C SER A 37 -6.85 7.52 -18.04
N VAL A 38 -8.00 8.00 -17.55
CA VAL A 38 -8.09 9.27 -16.81
C VAL A 38 -7.41 9.13 -15.46
N TYR A 39 -7.69 8.02 -14.76
CA TYR A 39 -7.06 7.69 -13.48
C TYR A 39 -5.54 7.60 -13.58
N ALA A 40 -5.01 6.94 -14.61
CA ALA A 40 -3.57 6.73 -14.78
C ALA A 40 -2.80 8.03 -15.10
N VAL A 41 -3.42 8.98 -15.81
CA VAL A 41 -2.78 10.23 -16.24
C VAL A 41 -2.88 11.33 -15.19
N ALA A 42 -3.84 11.25 -14.27
CA ALA A 42 -3.95 12.20 -13.17
C ALA A 42 -2.74 12.11 -12.23
N GLU A 43 -2.17 13.26 -11.86
CA GLU A 43 -0.96 13.35 -11.02
C GLU A 43 -1.30 13.17 -9.53
N THR A 44 -2.37 13.79 -9.06
CA THR A 44 -2.87 13.71 -7.68
C THR A 44 -4.40 13.70 -7.65
N ASP A 45 -4.99 13.33 -6.50
CA ASP A 45 -6.44 13.26 -6.28
C ASP A 45 -7.19 12.58 -7.44
N ARG A 46 -6.74 11.36 -7.77
CA ARG A 46 -7.21 10.65 -8.98
C ARG A 46 -8.70 10.35 -8.94
N GLU A 47 -9.25 10.15 -7.74
CA GLU A 47 -10.69 9.97 -7.57
C GLU A 47 -11.46 11.23 -7.99
N ALA A 48 -11.02 12.41 -7.56
CA ALA A 48 -11.62 13.67 -7.99
C ALA A 48 -11.45 13.90 -9.49
N ALA A 49 -10.28 13.63 -10.06
CA ALA A 49 -10.02 13.78 -11.50
C ALA A 49 -10.98 12.93 -12.35
N VAL A 50 -11.23 11.67 -11.95
CA VAL A 50 -12.20 10.79 -12.62
C VAL A 50 -13.62 11.35 -12.46
N ARG A 51 -13.99 11.84 -11.27
CA ARG A 51 -15.32 12.43 -11.00
C ARG A 51 -15.57 13.69 -11.83
N GLU A 52 -14.58 14.56 -11.95
CA GLU A 52 -14.63 15.77 -12.77
C GLU A 52 -14.74 15.43 -14.25
N PHE A 53 -13.97 14.44 -14.72
CA PHE A 53 -14.06 13.94 -16.08
C PHE A 53 -15.46 13.42 -16.40
N VAL A 54 -16.05 12.58 -15.53
CA VAL A 54 -17.41 12.07 -15.72
C VAL A 54 -18.43 13.21 -15.73
N THR A 55 -18.31 14.17 -14.80
CA THR A 55 -19.18 15.36 -14.75
C THR A 55 -19.14 16.13 -16.08
N GLY A 56 -17.94 16.45 -16.57
CA GLY A 56 -17.75 17.13 -17.84
C GLY A 56 -18.26 16.31 -19.04
N PHE A 57 -17.99 15.00 -19.06
CA PHE A 57 -18.45 14.10 -20.09
C PHE A 57 -19.98 14.05 -20.18
N LEU A 58 -20.67 13.92 -19.04
CA LEU A 58 -22.14 13.91 -18.99
C LEU A 58 -22.73 15.23 -19.51
N ALA A 59 -22.14 16.37 -19.13
CA ALA A 59 -22.58 17.69 -19.57
C ALA A 59 -22.38 17.91 -21.08
N VAL A 60 -21.17 17.67 -21.59
CA VAL A 60 -20.81 17.91 -23.00
C VAL A 60 -21.57 16.97 -23.94
N THR A 61 -21.78 15.72 -23.52
CA THR A 61 -22.43 14.73 -24.37
C THR A 61 -23.95 14.70 -24.23
N ALA A 62 -24.56 15.49 -23.33
CA ALA A 62 -26.00 15.46 -23.03
C ALA A 62 -26.90 15.56 -24.28
N ARG A 63 -26.50 16.34 -25.28
CA ARG A 63 -27.26 16.52 -26.55
C ARG A 63 -27.00 15.43 -27.59
N ARG A 64 -25.96 14.60 -27.42
CA ARG A 64 -25.68 13.46 -28.30
C ARG A 64 -26.72 12.35 -28.00
N ARG A 65 -27.44 11.95 -29.05
CA ARG A 65 -28.57 10.99 -28.98
C ARG A 65 -28.27 9.63 -29.60
N SER A 66 -27.03 9.37 -30.03
CA SER A 66 -26.66 8.03 -30.51
C SER A 66 -26.82 7.01 -29.37
N ALA A 67 -27.20 5.78 -29.72
CA ALA A 67 -27.41 4.71 -28.74
C ALA A 67 -26.13 4.45 -27.91
N ALA A 68 -24.96 4.46 -28.55
CA ALA A 68 -23.68 4.35 -27.86
C ALA A 68 -23.46 5.47 -26.83
N ALA A 69 -23.71 6.73 -27.21
CA ALA A 69 -23.54 7.88 -26.30
C ALA A 69 -24.51 7.82 -25.10
N THR A 70 -25.78 7.46 -25.32
CA THR A 70 -26.75 7.32 -24.22
C THR A 70 -26.38 6.17 -23.28
N THR A 71 -25.87 5.08 -23.84
CA THR A 71 -25.51 3.86 -23.10
C THR A 71 -24.26 4.07 -22.26
N ILE A 72 -23.17 4.60 -22.83
CA ILE A 72 -21.93 4.85 -22.06
C ILE A 72 -22.12 5.88 -20.93
N ARG A 73 -23.00 6.88 -21.11
CA ARG A 73 -23.38 7.78 -20.00
C ARG A 73 -24.05 7.03 -18.85
N SER A 74 -24.85 6.01 -19.15
CA SER A 74 -25.52 5.19 -18.12
C SER A 74 -24.50 4.34 -17.37
N VAL A 75 -23.53 3.76 -18.09
CA VAL A 75 -22.40 3.03 -17.51
C VAL A 75 -21.58 3.93 -16.58
N PHE A 76 -21.14 5.10 -17.05
CA PHE A 76 -20.35 6.04 -16.23
C PHE A 76 -21.13 6.54 -15.02
N ALA A 77 -22.44 6.78 -15.15
CA ALA A 77 -23.26 7.18 -14.01
C ALA A 77 -23.42 6.08 -12.96
N ALA A 78 -23.37 4.80 -13.36
CA ALA A 78 -23.38 3.68 -12.43
C ALA A 78 -22.01 3.48 -11.73
N LEU A 79 -20.90 3.66 -12.46
CA LEU A 79 -19.55 3.53 -11.92
C LEU A 79 -19.14 4.69 -11.01
N VAL A 80 -19.60 5.91 -11.31
CA VAL A 80 -19.23 7.14 -10.58
C VAL A 80 -20.49 7.91 -10.20
N PRO A 81 -21.30 7.40 -9.24
CA PRO A 81 -22.59 7.99 -8.90
C PRO A 81 -22.48 9.41 -8.31
N GLU A 82 -21.34 9.72 -7.69
CA GLU A 82 -21.03 11.02 -7.07
C GLU A 82 -20.73 12.14 -8.08
N ALA A 83 -20.58 11.84 -9.37
CA ALA A 83 -20.37 12.86 -10.40
C ALA A 83 -21.63 13.72 -10.62
N GLU A 84 -21.47 15.01 -10.92
CA GLU A 84 -22.62 15.88 -11.13
C GLU A 84 -23.34 15.49 -12.44
N GLY A 85 -24.67 15.41 -12.39
CA GLY A 85 -25.52 15.11 -13.54
C GLY A 85 -25.88 13.63 -13.71
N THR A 86 -25.31 12.73 -12.90
CA THR A 86 -25.63 11.29 -12.89
C THR A 86 -27.13 11.03 -12.68
N ALA A 87 -27.75 11.70 -11.70
CA ALA A 87 -29.19 11.60 -11.40
C ALA A 87 -30.11 12.03 -12.58
N ARG A 88 -29.59 12.81 -13.53
CA ARG A 88 -30.31 13.25 -14.73
C ARG A 88 -30.15 12.28 -15.90
N VAL A 89 -29.23 11.32 -15.82
CA VAL A 89 -29.05 10.30 -16.83
C VAL A 89 -30.32 9.43 -16.87
N ARG A 90 -30.78 9.17 -18.08
CA ARG A 90 -31.95 8.33 -18.36
C ARG A 90 -31.55 7.31 -19.44
N PRO A 91 -32.06 6.07 -19.35
CA PRO A 91 -31.88 5.10 -20.40
C PRO A 91 -32.33 5.68 -21.76
N GLY A 92 -31.58 5.37 -22.81
CA GLY A 92 -31.97 5.73 -24.18
C GLY A 92 -33.16 4.89 -24.67
N ALA A 93 -33.84 5.36 -25.72
CA ALA A 93 -34.94 4.61 -26.34
C ALA A 93 -34.51 3.24 -26.91
N TYR A 94 -33.22 3.09 -27.23
CA TYR A 94 -32.60 1.86 -27.73
C TYR A 94 -31.58 1.33 -26.71
N ALA A 95 -31.85 1.50 -25.42
CA ALA A 95 -31.01 0.93 -24.38
C ALA A 95 -31.01 -0.61 -24.46
N PRO A 96 -29.85 -1.26 -24.36
CA PRO A 96 -29.78 -2.72 -24.23
C PRO A 96 -30.55 -3.22 -23.00
N ALA A 97 -31.00 -4.48 -23.02
CA ALA A 97 -31.76 -5.09 -21.92
C ALA A 97 -30.97 -5.04 -20.60
N TRP A 98 -29.68 -5.34 -20.65
CA TRP A 98 -28.76 -5.25 -19.51
C TRP A 98 -28.60 -3.84 -18.92
N ALA A 99 -28.96 -2.76 -19.62
CA ALA A 99 -28.77 -1.40 -19.11
C ALA A 99 -29.55 -1.14 -17.81
N GLY A 100 -30.65 -1.88 -17.59
CA GLY A 100 -31.41 -1.85 -16.34
C GLY A 100 -30.74 -2.56 -15.17
N GLN A 101 -29.67 -3.31 -15.40
CA GLN A 101 -28.96 -4.11 -14.39
C GLN A 101 -27.67 -3.45 -13.90
N LEU A 102 -27.23 -2.35 -14.51
CA LEU A 102 -26.02 -1.62 -14.11
C LEU A 102 -25.99 -1.34 -12.60
N GLY A 103 -24.94 -1.78 -11.92
CA GLY A 103 -24.70 -1.63 -10.49
C GLY A 103 -25.62 -2.45 -9.57
N LYS A 104 -26.56 -3.24 -10.10
CA LYS A 104 -27.53 -4.02 -9.29
C LYS A 104 -26.98 -5.39 -8.89
N VAL A 105 -25.78 -5.39 -8.34
CA VAL A 105 -25.13 -6.59 -7.81
C VAL A 105 -25.41 -6.76 -6.33
N HIS A 106 -25.40 -8.00 -5.85
CA HIS A 106 -25.37 -8.32 -4.42
C HIS A 106 -24.11 -9.14 -4.10
N LEU A 107 -23.65 -9.02 -2.85
CA LEU A 107 -22.52 -9.78 -2.34
C LEU A 107 -22.91 -11.25 -2.14
N THR A 108 -22.11 -12.19 -2.66
CA THR A 108 -22.29 -13.63 -2.45
C THR A 108 -21.29 -14.22 -1.47
N GLY A 109 -20.12 -13.60 -1.30
CA GLY A 109 -19.13 -14.03 -0.32
C GLY A 109 -17.97 -13.04 -0.15
N ALA A 110 -17.27 -13.14 0.98
CA ALA A 110 -16.11 -12.30 1.31
C ALA A 110 -15.04 -13.12 2.06
N TRP A 111 -13.79 -12.93 1.64
CA TRP A 111 -12.61 -13.63 2.14
C TRP A 111 -11.42 -12.68 2.22
N ALA A 112 -10.42 -13.07 3.00
CA ALA A 112 -9.12 -12.45 3.00
C ALA A 112 -8.06 -13.53 3.07
N TYR A 113 -6.92 -13.25 2.47
CA TYR A 113 -5.74 -14.09 2.52
C TYR A 113 -4.48 -13.23 2.47
N GLY A 114 -3.37 -13.76 2.97
CA GLY A 114 -2.12 -13.00 3.06
C GLY A 114 -1.01 -13.85 3.62
N ASP A 115 0.15 -13.23 3.82
CA ASP A 115 1.28 -13.88 4.47
C ASP A 115 1.16 -13.84 6.00
N VAL A 116 1.83 -14.77 6.69
CA VAL A 116 1.85 -14.85 8.16
C VAL A 116 2.59 -13.68 8.80
N TYR A 117 3.47 -12.99 8.08
CA TYR A 117 4.15 -11.80 8.59
C TYR A 117 3.21 -10.60 8.65
N GLY A 118 2.16 -10.57 7.84
CA GLY A 118 1.24 -9.44 7.72
C GLY A 118 1.80 -8.30 6.87
N ASP A 119 2.70 -8.63 5.93
CA ASP A 119 3.23 -7.67 4.98
C ASP A 119 2.18 -7.30 3.94
N GLN A 120 1.40 -8.28 3.49
CA GLN A 120 0.36 -8.13 2.48
C GLN A 120 -0.94 -8.83 2.88
N THR A 121 -2.05 -8.18 2.55
CA THR A 121 -3.39 -8.76 2.66
C THR A 121 -4.15 -8.57 1.35
N SER A 122 -4.59 -9.65 0.75
CA SER A 122 -5.55 -9.65 -0.35
C SER A 122 -6.96 -9.82 0.19
N TYR A 123 -7.84 -8.88 -0.14
CA TYR A 123 -9.27 -8.96 0.14
C TYR A 123 -10.01 -9.40 -1.11
N LEU A 124 -10.90 -10.39 -0.96
CA LEU A 124 -11.65 -10.98 -2.07
C LEU A 124 -13.15 -10.94 -1.75
N ALA A 125 -13.95 -10.40 -2.66
CA ALA A 125 -15.41 -10.44 -2.57
C ALA A 125 -16.03 -10.92 -3.88
N THR A 126 -17.04 -11.78 -3.80
CA THR A 126 -17.78 -12.27 -4.97
C THR A 126 -19.15 -11.64 -5.05
N PHE A 127 -19.62 -11.43 -6.27
CA PHE A 127 -20.86 -10.72 -6.53
C PHE A 127 -21.64 -11.39 -7.66
N ALA A 128 -22.96 -11.40 -7.50
CA ALA A 128 -23.89 -11.86 -8.53
C ALA A 128 -24.91 -10.78 -8.87
N TYR A 129 -25.45 -10.86 -10.08
CA TYR A 129 -26.66 -10.16 -10.48
C TYR A 129 -27.85 -11.10 -10.29
N ASP A 130 -29.00 -10.55 -9.90
CA ASP A 130 -30.26 -11.32 -9.79
C ASP A 130 -30.83 -11.69 -11.18
N ASP A 131 -30.48 -10.89 -12.20
CA ASP A 131 -30.94 -11.04 -13.57
C ASP A 131 -29.79 -11.52 -14.46
N ALA A 132 -30.05 -12.47 -15.35
CA ALA A 132 -29.06 -13.03 -16.27
C ALA A 132 -28.46 -11.98 -17.23
N GLU A 133 -29.21 -10.93 -17.57
CA GLU A 133 -28.72 -9.79 -18.35
C GLU A 133 -27.65 -8.98 -17.58
N GLY A 134 -27.58 -9.14 -16.26
CA GLY A 134 -26.53 -8.53 -15.45
C GLY A 134 -25.14 -9.10 -15.74
N GLY A 135 -25.06 -10.40 -16.04
CA GLY A 135 -23.81 -11.10 -16.34
C GLY A 135 -23.49 -12.22 -15.34
N PRO A 136 -22.41 -12.97 -15.59
CA PRO A 136 -21.97 -14.06 -14.72
C PRO A 136 -21.48 -13.55 -13.36
N GLU A 137 -21.39 -14.45 -12.38
CA GLU A 137 -20.78 -14.15 -11.09
C GLU A 137 -19.29 -13.79 -11.26
N HIS A 138 -18.87 -12.72 -10.59
CA HIS A 138 -17.51 -12.21 -10.66
C HIS A 138 -16.93 -11.93 -9.26
N ALA A 139 -15.61 -11.95 -9.17
CA ALA A 139 -14.85 -11.59 -7.99
C ALA A 139 -14.21 -10.22 -8.16
N LEU A 140 -14.12 -9.50 -7.05
CA LEU A 140 -13.21 -8.38 -6.83
C LEU A 140 -12.07 -8.88 -5.95
N VAL A 141 -10.85 -8.54 -6.32
CA VAL A 141 -9.66 -8.75 -5.48
C VAL A 141 -8.94 -7.41 -5.32
N ALA A 142 -8.53 -7.10 -4.08
CA ALA A 142 -7.71 -5.95 -3.76
C ALA A 142 -6.52 -6.36 -2.91
N LEU A 143 -5.31 -6.14 -3.40
CA LEU A 143 -4.05 -6.44 -2.71
C LEU A 143 -3.59 -5.19 -1.97
N VAL A 144 -3.57 -5.26 -0.65
CA VAL A 144 -3.02 -4.24 0.24
C VAL A 144 -1.60 -4.63 0.63
N ASP A 145 -0.67 -3.69 0.50
CA ASP A 145 0.71 -3.81 0.97
C ASP A 145 0.92 -2.90 2.19
N HIS A 146 1.07 -3.51 3.36
CA HIS A 146 1.18 -2.81 4.64
C HIS A 146 2.56 -2.22 4.89
N ASN A 147 3.58 -2.62 4.12
CA ASN A 147 4.94 -2.08 4.22
C ASN A 147 5.06 -0.71 3.57
N ILE A 148 4.32 -0.48 2.48
CA ILE A 148 4.26 0.83 1.81
C ILE A 148 2.92 1.54 2.04
N GLY A 149 1.95 0.86 2.64
CA GLY A 149 0.72 1.47 3.12
C GLY A 149 -0.27 1.84 2.02
N ILE A 150 -0.38 1.02 0.98
CA ILE A 150 -1.24 1.29 -0.18
C ILE A 150 -1.99 0.05 -0.64
N THR A 151 -3.07 0.25 -1.39
CA THR A 151 -3.61 -0.82 -2.24
C THR A 151 -2.74 -0.88 -3.48
N LYS A 152 -1.95 -1.95 -3.59
CA LYS A 152 -0.92 -2.14 -4.61
C LYS A 152 -1.50 -2.56 -5.95
N ASP A 153 -2.54 -3.38 -5.93
CA ASP A 153 -3.25 -3.80 -7.14
C ASP A 153 -4.72 -4.12 -6.83
N VAL A 154 -5.58 -3.97 -7.83
CA VAL A 154 -6.96 -4.41 -7.76
C VAL A 154 -7.39 -4.98 -9.10
N PHE A 155 -8.28 -5.97 -9.08
CA PHE A 155 -8.93 -6.43 -10.31
C PHE A 155 -10.35 -6.91 -10.07
N VAL A 156 -11.16 -6.90 -11.13
CA VAL A 156 -12.50 -7.51 -11.16
C VAL A 156 -12.59 -8.48 -12.34
N GLY A 157 -12.96 -9.73 -12.06
CA GLY A 157 -13.02 -10.75 -13.10
C GLY A 157 -13.76 -12.01 -12.67
N GLY A 158 -13.89 -12.96 -13.58
CA GLY A 158 -14.55 -14.23 -13.31
C GLY A 158 -13.94 -15.40 -14.09
N PRO A 159 -14.42 -16.64 -13.86
CA PRO A 159 -15.50 -16.99 -12.94
C PRO A 159 -15.12 -16.82 -11.46
N ALA A 160 -16.06 -16.32 -10.64
CA ALA A 160 -15.85 -16.07 -9.21
C ALA A 160 -15.34 -17.31 -8.43
N GLU A 161 -16.01 -18.45 -8.61
CA GLU A 161 -15.67 -19.72 -7.94
C GLU A 161 -14.22 -20.11 -8.19
N ARG A 162 -13.76 -20.05 -9.45
CA ARG A 162 -12.38 -20.38 -9.83
C ARG A 162 -11.36 -19.49 -9.14
N ILE A 163 -11.65 -18.19 -9.00
CA ILE A 163 -10.73 -17.24 -8.35
C ILE A 163 -10.64 -17.55 -6.84
N VAL A 164 -11.77 -17.86 -6.19
CA VAL A 164 -11.79 -18.27 -4.78
C VAL A 164 -11.04 -19.58 -4.56
N GLU A 165 -11.27 -20.58 -5.43
CA GLU A 165 -10.58 -21.87 -5.39
C GLU A 165 -9.07 -21.70 -5.56
N GLN A 166 -8.65 -20.94 -6.57
CA GLN A 166 -7.23 -20.68 -6.80
C GLN A 166 -6.58 -19.96 -5.61
N ALA A 167 -7.24 -18.96 -5.03
CA ALA A 167 -6.72 -18.28 -3.84
C ALA A 167 -6.59 -19.24 -2.64
N ARG A 168 -7.56 -20.15 -2.46
CA ARG A 168 -7.51 -21.17 -1.42
C ARG A 168 -6.41 -22.20 -1.65
N GLU A 169 -6.23 -22.66 -2.88
CA GLU A 169 -5.19 -23.63 -3.26
C GLU A 169 -3.80 -23.06 -2.98
N ILE A 170 -3.52 -21.84 -3.45
CA ILE A 170 -2.25 -21.13 -3.20
C ILE A 170 -1.97 -21.08 -1.69
N CYS A 171 -2.98 -20.76 -0.88
CA CYS A 171 -2.78 -20.65 0.57
C CYS A 171 -2.71 -21.99 1.31
N THR A 172 -3.18 -23.08 0.71
CA THR A 172 -3.10 -24.41 1.33
C THR A 172 -1.74 -25.05 1.09
N GLU A 173 -1.07 -24.70 -0.01
CA GLU A 173 0.25 -25.22 -0.37
C GLU A 173 1.40 -24.50 0.36
N ASP A 174 1.19 -23.26 0.81
CA ASP A 174 2.21 -22.45 1.50
C ASP A 174 1.88 -22.23 2.98
N GLU A 175 2.67 -22.86 3.87
CA GLU A 175 2.53 -22.73 5.33
C GLU A 175 2.79 -21.32 5.87
N LEU A 176 3.34 -20.42 5.04
CA LEU A 176 3.58 -19.02 5.36
C LEU A 176 2.44 -18.10 4.90
N THR A 177 1.32 -18.68 4.51
CA THR A 177 0.12 -17.95 4.13
C THR A 177 -1.10 -18.41 4.92
N TRP A 178 -2.15 -17.60 4.91
CA TRP A 178 -3.42 -17.92 5.54
C TRP A 178 -4.57 -17.51 4.63
N PHE A 179 -5.70 -18.23 4.74
CA PHE A 179 -6.94 -17.93 4.03
C PHE A 179 -8.13 -18.06 4.99
N ARG A 180 -9.02 -17.07 5.01
CA ARG A 180 -10.22 -17.08 5.86
C ARG A 180 -11.40 -16.35 5.21
N THR A 181 -12.60 -16.60 5.74
CA THR A 181 -13.75 -15.71 5.52
C THR A 181 -13.50 -14.36 6.18
N GLU A 182 -13.98 -13.28 5.57
CA GLU A 182 -13.77 -11.91 6.05
C GLU A 182 -15.09 -11.18 6.29
N ASP A 183 -15.09 -10.24 7.23
CA ASP A 183 -16.23 -9.35 7.44
C ASP A 183 -16.30 -8.33 6.28
N PRO A 184 -17.39 -8.31 5.49
CA PRO A 184 -17.52 -7.37 4.37
C PRO A 184 -17.39 -5.89 4.80
N ALA A 185 -17.82 -5.53 6.01
CA ALA A 185 -17.69 -4.17 6.51
C ALA A 185 -16.23 -3.80 6.81
N ARG A 186 -15.45 -4.76 7.33
CA ARG A 186 -14.02 -4.59 7.54
C ARG A 186 -13.25 -4.51 6.23
N MET A 187 -13.57 -5.38 5.27
CA MET A 187 -13.01 -5.31 3.91
C MET A 187 -13.25 -3.93 3.29
N ARG A 188 -14.48 -3.41 3.36
CA ARG A 188 -14.79 -2.07 2.84
C ARG A 188 -13.94 -0.98 3.50
N ALA A 189 -13.79 -1.03 4.83
CA ALA A 189 -13.02 -0.05 5.58
C ALA A 189 -11.53 -0.10 5.24
N GLU A 190 -10.93 -1.29 5.26
CA GLU A 190 -9.49 -1.49 5.02
C GLU A 190 -9.11 -1.14 3.57
N VAL A 191 -9.78 -1.74 2.59
CA VAL A 191 -9.48 -1.49 1.17
C VAL A 191 -9.73 -0.02 0.83
N GLY A 192 -10.82 0.57 1.35
CA GLY A 192 -11.12 1.99 1.13
C GLY A 192 -10.06 2.93 1.71
N ARG A 193 -9.59 2.66 2.93
CA ARG A 193 -8.53 3.43 3.59
C ARG A 193 -7.24 3.45 2.76
N TYR A 194 -6.81 2.27 2.30
CA TYR A 194 -5.58 2.14 1.54
C TYR A 194 -5.69 2.65 0.10
N LEU A 195 -6.85 2.49 -0.54
CA LEU A 195 -7.10 3.08 -1.86
C LEU A 195 -7.05 4.62 -1.81
N ALA A 196 -7.53 5.25 -0.74
CA ALA A 196 -7.45 6.72 -0.61
C ALA A 196 -5.99 7.22 -0.57
N VAL A 197 -5.09 6.46 0.05
CA VAL A 197 -3.65 6.74 0.01
C VAL A 197 -3.11 6.50 -1.40
N THR A 198 -3.43 5.37 -2.04
CA THR A 198 -3.04 5.06 -3.42
C THR A 198 -3.43 6.16 -4.40
N ASP A 199 -4.66 6.67 -4.30
CA ASP A 199 -5.20 7.71 -5.20
C ASP A 199 -4.47 9.06 -5.05
N SER A 200 -3.75 9.25 -3.94
CA SER A 200 -3.01 10.47 -3.59
C SER A 200 -1.50 10.38 -3.90
N LEU A 201 -0.98 9.23 -4.35
CA LEU A 201 0.43 9.06 -4.71
C LEU A 201 0.81 9.90 -5.92
N ASP A 202 2.06 10.36 -6.05
CA ASP A 202 2.48 11.01 -7.29
C ASP A 202 2.56 9.99 -8.45
N GLU A 203 3.10 8.79 -8.16
CA GLU A 203 3.24 7.69 -9.11
C GLU A 203 2.47 6.46 -8.64
N LEU A 204 1.70 5.86 -9.54
CA LEU A 204 1.00 4.60 -9.27
C LEU A 204 1.95 3.40 -9.39
N PRO A 205 1.66 2.29 -8.69
CA PRO A 205 2.29 1.01 -8.97
C PRO A 205 2.25 0.68 -10.47
N ALA A 206 3.42 0.43 -11.07
CA ALA A 206 3.55 0.28 -12.53
C ALA A 206 2.95 -1.00 -13.10
N GLN A 207 2.62 -1.98 -12.24
CA GLN A 207 2.10 -3.28 -12.63
C GLN A 207 0.69 -3.48 -12.08
N GLY A 208 -0.13 -4.23 -12.81
CA GLY A 208 -1.44 -4.67 -12.36
C GLY A 208 -2.60 -4.06 -13.15
N SER A 209 -3.80 -4.26 -12.60
CA SER A 209 -5.07 -3.79 -13.16
C SER A 209 -5.64 -2.60 -12.41
N LEU A 210 -4.88 -2.05 -11.45
CA LEU A 210 -5.27 -0.93 -10.60
C LEU A 210 -6.00 0.17 -11.37
N ALA A 211 -5.36 0.78 -12.37
CA ALA A 211 -5.96 1.87 -13.11
C ALA A 211 -7.22 1.42 -13.89
N THR A 212 -7.16 0.29 -14.57
CA THR A 212 -8.24 -0.24 -15.42
C THR A 212 -9.50 -0.55 -14.62
N ASP A 213 -9.35 -1.10 -13.41
CA ASP A 213 -10.49 -1.63 -12.64
C ASP A 213 -10.90 -0.74 -11.46
N ARG A 214 -10.14 0.32 -11.14
CA ARG A 214 -10.37 1.20 -9.97
C ARG A 214 -11.81 1.68 -9.83
N ALA A 215 -12.44 2.09 -10.93
CA ALA A 215 -13.80 2.60 -10.92
C ALA A 215 -14.82 1.50 -10.59
N LEU A 216 -14.64 0.30 -11.16
CA LEU A 216 -15.50 -0.85 -10.88
C LEU A 216 -15.30 -1.35 -9.45
N VAL A 217 -14.05 -1.40 -8.98
CA VAL A 217 -13.71 -1.73 -7.59
C VAL A 217 -14.38 -0.77 -6.61
N GLY A 218 -14.32 0.53 -6.87
CA GLY A 218 -15.05 1.53 -6.07
C GLY A 218 -16.55 1.28 -6.03
N ALA A 219 -17.16 0.98 -7.18
CA ALA A 219 -18.58 0.66 -7.26
C ALA A 219 -18.96 -0.60 -6.47
N ARG A 220 -18.11 -1.64 -6.48
CA ARG A 220 -18.33 -2.88 -5.69
C ARG A 220 -18.12 -2.67 -4.20
N LEU A 221 -17.11 -1.91 -3.79
CA LEU A 221 -16.89 -1.56 -2.39
C LEU A 221 -18.05 -0.75 -1.81
N ALA A 222 -18.71 0.08 -2.63
CA ALA A 222 -19.89 0.85 -2.23
C ALA A 222 -21.11 -0.02 -1.92
N VAL A 223 -21.19 -1.24 -2.46
CA VAL A 223 -22.26 -2.23 -2.19
C VAL A 223 -22.05 -2.92 -0.84
N LEU A 224 -20.80 -3.05 -0.38
CA LEU A 224 -20.49 -3.70 0.90
C LEU A 224 -21.09 -2.91 2.08
N PRO A 225 -21.51 -3.58 3.18
CA PRO A 225 -21.98 -2.91 4.39
C PRO A 225 -20.89 -2.04 5.03
N GLY A 226 -21.29 -1.15 5.94
CA GLY A 226 -20.37 -0.23 6.63
C GLY A 226 -20.25 1.13 5.94
N ARG A 227 -19.55 2.07 6.60
CA ARG A 227 -19.26 3.40 6.04
C ARG A 227 -17.84 3.44 5.50
N ALA A 228 -17.62 4.19 4.43
CA ALA A 228 -16.27 4.56 4.03
C ALA A 228 -15.58 5.26 5.23
N VAL A 229 -14.41 4.76 5.59
CA VAL A 229 -13.58 5.28 6.67
C VAL A 229 -12.57 6.23 6.05
N ALA A 230 -12.36 7.39 6.66
CA ALA A 230 -11.33 8.32 6.21
C ALA A 230 -9.93 7.69 6.36
N ALA A 231 -8.98 8.09 5.52
CA ALA A 231 -7.64 7.50 5.49
C ALA A 231 -6.93 7.52 6.87
N ASP A 232 -7.26 8.52 7.70
CA ASP A 232 -6.68 8.78 9.02
C ASP A 232 -7.37 8.03 10.18
N ALA A 233 -8.59 7.52 9.97
CA ALA A 233 -9.44 7.03 11.06
C ALA A 233 -9.07 5.62 11.58
N GLY A 234 -7.99 5.03 11.06
CA GLY A 234 -7.48 3.70 11.46
C GLY A 234 -6.02 3.66 11.87
N THR A 235 -5.28 4.79 11.81
CA THR A 235 -3.85 4.81 12.13
C THR A 235 -3.66 4.53 13.62
N ARG A 236 -3.00 3.42 13.95
CA ARG A 236 -2.66 3.12 15.34
C ARG A 236 -1.70 4.22 15.83
N PRO A 237 -1.96 4.86 16.99
CA PRO A 237 -0.99 5.81 17.53
C PRO A 237 0.34 5.10 17.78
N PRO A 238 1.49 5.79 17.59
CA PRO A 238 2.79 5.21 17.87
C PRO A 238 2.85 4.72 19.32
N ALA A 239 3.64 3.67 19.56
CA ALA A 239 3.79 3.08 20.89
C ALA A 239 4.25 4.14 21.90
N THR A 240 3.61 4.19 23.06
CA THR A 240 4.01 5.12 24.12
C THR A 240 5.38 4.75 24.67
N ASP A 241 6.10 5.70 25.28
CA ASP A 241 7.41 5.42 25.89
C ASP A 241 7.35 4.29 26.94
N GLU A 242 6.22 4.17 27.65
CA GLU A 242 5.96 3.09 28.58
C GLU A 242 5.84 1.73 27.87
N GLU A 243 5.14 1.69 26.73
CA GLU A 243 5.03 0.49 25.89
C GLU A 243 6.38 0.09 25.30
N ARG A 244 7.13 1.06 24.75
CA ARG A 244 8.49 0.85 24.25
C ARG A 244 9.39 0.25 25.33
N SER A 245 9.38 0.87 26.52
CA SER A 245 10.17 0.40 27.67
C SER A 245 9.76 -1.01 28.11
N ARG A 246 8.46 -1.32 28.09
CA ARG A 246 7.96 -2.66 28.43
C ARG A 246 8.39 -3.71 27.41
N LEU A 247 8.34 -3.38 26.12
CA LEU A 247 8.78 -4.27 25.04
C LEU A 247 10.28 -4.54 25.12
N ILE A 248 11.10 -3.49 25.31
CA ILE A 248 12.55 -3.63 25.46
C ILE A 248 12.90 -4.51 26.67
N ARG A 249 12.29 -4.26 27.84
CA ARG A 249 12.52 -5.11 29.02
C ARG A 249 12.09 -6.55 28.79
N GLY A 250 10.97 -6.76 28.13
CA GLY A 250 10.48 -8.10 27.76
C GLY A 250 11.44 -8.82 26.82
N PHE A 251 11.99 -8.12 25.84
CA PHE A 251 13.00 -8.64 24.93
C PHE A 251 14.29 -8.99 25.65
N LEU A 252 14.88 -8.06 26.42
CA LEU A 252 16.16 -8.30 27.11
C LEU A 252 16.07 -9.43 28.15
N GLY A 253 14.89 -9.68 28.73
CA GLY A 253 14.65 -10.82 29.61
C GLY A 253 14.29 -12.13 28.89
N SER A 254 14.36 -12.18 27.57
CA SER A 254 13.90 -13.31 26.76
C SER A 254 15.04 -14.30 26.40
N PRO A 255 14.70 -15.57 26.11
CA PRO A 255 15.66 -16.52 25.56
C PRO A 255 16.27 -16.06 24.24
N GLU A 256 15.55 -15.26 23.46
CA GLU A 256 16.03 -14.73 22.19
C GLU A 256 17.16 -13.71 22.40
N ALA A 257 17.05 -12.80 23.37
CA ALA A 257 18.15 -11.91 23.73
C ALA A 257 19.37 -12.69 24.25
N ALA A 258 19.16 -13.69 25.11
CA ALA A 258 20.23 -14.53 25.63
C ALA A 258 20.95 -15.33 24.54
N ARG A 259 20.23 -15.85 23.54
CA ARG A 259 20.81 -16.56 22.38
C ARG A 259 21.82 -15.69 21.62
N PHE A 260 21.59 -14.38 21.57
CA PHE A 260 22.48 -13.41 20.90
C PHE A 260 23.40 -12.68 21.89
N GLY A 261 23.44 -13.06 23.17
CA GLY A 261 24.28 -12.45 24.20
C GLY A 261 23.94 -10.97 24.47
N LEU A 262 22.67 -10.59 24.29
CA LEU A 262 22.18 -9.22 24.44
C LEU A 262 21.66 -8.93 25.87
N ASP A 263 21.45 -9.97 26.67
CA ASP A 263 21.00 -9.89 28.06
C ASP A 263 22.15 -9.56 29.04
N SER A 264 23.40 -9.75 28.62
CA SER A 264 24.60 -9.57 29.45
C SER A 264 25.72 -8.81 28.73
N VAL A 265 25.38 -7.78 27.93
CA VAL A 265 26.37 -6.90 27.29
C VAL A 265 27.18 -6.11 28.33
N ALA A 266 28.40 -5.72 27.99
CA ALA A 266 29.22 -4.91 28.90
C ALA A 266 28.59 -3.52 29.11
N ASP A 267 28.86 -2.89 30.26
CA ASP A 267 28.34 -1.55 30.57
C ASP A 267 28.69 -0.50 29.50
N ALA A 268 29.85 -0.64 28.86
CA ALA A 268 30.31 0.23 27.78
C ALA A 268 29.50 0.06 26.47
N GLU A 269 28.88 -1.10 26.26
CA GLU A 269 28.08 -1.42 25.06
C GLU A 269 26.58 -1.13 25.24
N LEU A 270 26.13 -0.87 26.47
CA LEU A 270 24.72 -0.58 26.78
C LEU A 270 24.14 0.60 25.97
N PRO A 271 24.86 1.72 25.76
CA PRO A 271 24.36 2.82 24.94
C PRO A 271 24.03 2.38 23.51
N SER A 272 24.95 1.67 22.83
CA SER A 272 24.75 1.15 21.47
C SER A 272 23.61 0.14 21.39
N LEU A 273 23.46 -0.73 22.40
CA LEU A 273 22.34 -1.67 22.46
C LEU A 273 20.99 -0.93 22.50
N HIS A 274 20.87 0.05 23.41
CA HIS A 274 19.65 0.84 23.53
C HIS A 274 19.38 1.70 22.30
N PHE A 275 20.42 2.27 21.70
CA PHE A 275 20.32 3.02 20.45
C PHE A 275 19.81 2.13 19.30
N CYS A 276 20.42 0.95 19.09
CA CYS A 276 19.98 -0.02 18.09
C CYS A 276 18.52 -0.44 18.28
N LEU A 277 18.10 -0.73 19.52
CA LEU A 277 16.70 -1.03 19.83
C LEU A 277 15.75 0.15 19.56
N GLY A 278 16.21 1.37 19.83
CA GLY A 278 15.52 2.60 19.46
C GLY A 278 15.24 2.65 17.96
N LEU A 279 16.27 2.42 17.13
CA LEU A 279 16.16 2.41 15.67
C LEU A 279 15.14 1.38 15.15
N LEU A 280 15.11 0.17 15.72
CA LEU A 280 14.12 -0.84 15.34
C LEU A 280 12.69 -0.37 15.61
N LEU A 281 12.45 0.23 16.78
CA LEU A 281 11.13 0.75 17.16
C LEU A 281 10.74 1.98 16.34
N ASP A 282 11.69 2.86 16.03
CA ASP A 282 11.47 4.05 15.22
C ASP A 282 11.17 3.68 13.76
N HIS A 283 11.84 2.66 13.22
CA HIS A 283 11.50 2.11 11.92
C HIS A 283 10.08 1.54 11.89
N ALA A 284 9.72 0.72 12.88
CA ALA A 284 8.37 0.17 12.97
C ALA A 284 7.28 1.25 13.14
N ALA A 285 7.60 2.35 13.82
CA ALA A 285 6.70 3.50 13.98
C ALA A 285 6.53 4.33 12.69
N SER A 286 7.39 4.13 11.67
CA SER A 286 7.31 4.85 10.40
C SER A 286 6.24 4.30 9.44
N PHE A 287 5.70 3.10 9.71
CA PHE A 287 4.63 2.51 8.92
C PHE A 287 3.25 3.08 9.31
N PRO A 288 2.29 3.18 8.37
CA PRO A 288 0.93 3.64 8.68
C PRO A 288 0.21 2.77 9.72
N ASP A 289 0.45 1.45 9.68
CA ASP A 289 -0.03 0.51 10.69
C ASP A 289 1.14 0.11 11.59
N ALA A 290 1.59 1.04 12.43
CA ALA A 290 2.73 0.85 13.30
C ALA A 290 2.55 -0.38 14.21
N ASP A 291 3.39 -1.40 14.04
CA ASP A 291 3.47 -2.58 14.89
C ASP A 291 4.95 -2.93 15.13
N PRO A 292 5.48 -2.70 16.35
CA PRO A 292 6.88 -2.97 16.67
C PRO A 292 7.25 -4.45 16.60
N THR A 293 6.26 -5.34 16.50
CA THR A 293 6.44 -6.79 16.42
C THR A 293 6.27 -7.34 14.99
N ARG A 294 5.92 -6.52 14.01
CA ARG A 294 5.79 -6.95 12.60
C ARG A 294 7.15 -6.94 11.90
N TRP A 295 7.92 -8.00 12.10
CA TRP A 295 9.19 -8.22 11.40
C TRP A 295 9.07 -9.39 10.42
N SER A 296 9.55 -9.16 9.20
CA SER A 296 9.58 -10.09 8.07
C SER A 296 10.92 -9.94 7.34
N PRO A 297 11.25 -10.82 6.38
CA PRO A 297 12.40 -10.61 5.49
C PRO A 297 12.38 -9.25 4.80
N MET A 298 11.21 -8.82 4.28
CA MET A 298 11.06 -7.54 3.58
C MET A 298 11.22 -6.34 4.53
N VAL A 299 10.62 -6.39 5.73
CA VAL A 299 10.78 -5.31 6.73
C VAL A 299 12.23 -5.20 7.18
N ALA A 300 12.92 -6.33 7.37
CA ALA A 300 14.35 -6.34 7.70
C ALA A 300 15.21 -5.74 6.57
N GLU A 301 14.86 -6.00 5.31
CA GLU A 301 15.52 -5.41 4.14
C GLU A 301 15.31 -3.90 4.07
N LEU A 302 14.07 -3.43 4.18
CA LEU A 302 13.73 -2.01 4.22
C LEU A 302 14.47 -1.29 5.35
N PHE A 303 14.64 -1.95 6.49
CA PHE A 303 15.38 -1.41 7.62
C PHE A 303 16.89 -1.35 7.35
N LEU A 304 17.53 -2.50 7.10
CA LEU A 304 18.99 -2.62 7.02
C LEU A 304 19.56 -1.96 5.78
N LEU A 305 18.89 -2.05 4.63
CA LEU A 305 19.47 -1.64 3.35
C LEU A 305 19.05 -0.23 2.91
N ASP A 306 18.09 0.40 3.60
CA ASP A 306 17.62 1.73 3.23
C ASP A 306 17.33 2.66 4.41
N TRP A 307 16.36 2.33 5.28
CA TRP A 307 15.85 3.25 6.29
C TRP A 307 16.95 3.71 7.26
N VAL A 308 17.76 2.79 7.77
CA VAL A 308 18.78 3.11 8.78
C VAL A 308 19.83 4.07 8.23
N HIS A 309 20.25 3.89 6.98
CA HIS A 309 21.25 4.76 6.34
C HIS A 309 20.72 6.16 6.07
N ARG A 310 19.41 6.32 5.85
CA ARG A 310 18.78 7.62 5.61
C ARG A 310 18.41 8.37 6.89
N ARG A 311 18.24 7.66 8.01
CA ARG A 311 17.63 8.18 9.23
C ARG A 311 18.57 8.24 10.43
N ALA A 312 19.64 7.45 10.44
CA ALA A 312 20.59 7.38 11.54
C ALA A 312 22.03 7.53 11.07
N VAL A 313 22.87 8.13 11.91
CA VAL A 313 24.33 8.02 11.81
C VAL A 313 24.74 6.97 12.82
N LEU A 314 25.38 5.90 12.35
CA LEU A 314 25.89 4.83 13.19
C LEU A 314 27.39 5.07 13.40
N ASP A 315 27.88 4.91 14.63
CA ASP A 315 29.30 4.69 14.83
C ASP A 315 29.70 3.23 14.50
N MET A 316 30.96 2.89 14.73
CA MET A 316 31.46 1.54 14.42
C MET A 316 30.87 0.47 15.34
N ASP A 317 30.63 0.81 16.61
CA ASP A 317 30.11 -0.11 17.61
C ASP A 317 28.61 -0.36 17.38
N ASP A 318 27.85 0.69 17.05
CA ASP A 318 26.46 0.61 16.62
C ASP A 318 26.31 -0.25 15.37
N ALA A 319 27.14 0.02 14.34
CA ALA A 319 27.09 -0.73 13.09
C ALA A 319 27.46 -2.21 13.29
N ALA A 320 28.42 -2.52 14.16
CA ALA A 320 28.77 -3.90 14.50
C ALA A 320 27.65 -4.59 15.31
N MET A 321 26.95 -3.85 16.17
CA MET A 321 25.92 -4.39 17.05
C MET A 321 24.57 -4.58 16.36
N LEU A 322 24.19 -3.69 15.44
CA LEU A 322 22.83 -3.59 14.92
C LEU A 322 22.29 -4.89 14.30
N PRO A 323 23.03 -5.64 13.44
CA PRO A 323 22.51 -6.88 12.87
C PRO A 323 22.20 -7.93 13.93
N ARG A 324 23.03 -8.04 14.97
CA ARG A 324 22.82 -8.96 16.09
C ARG A 324 21.56 -8.60 16.89
N VAL A 325 21.35 -7.32 17.15
CA VAL A 325 20.15 -6.80 17.83
C VAL A 325 18.90 -7.08 17.01
N LEU A 326 18.95 -6.82 15.70
CA LEU A 326 17.84 -7.08 14.78
C LEU A 326 17.45 -8.56 14.75
N ARG A 327 18.41 -9.48 14.62
CA ARG A 327 18.13 -10.93 14.63
C ARG A 327 17.46 -11.38 15.93
N GLY A 328 17.97 -10.93 17.07
CA GLY A 328 17.37 -11.21 18.37
C GLY A 328 15.94 -10.67 18.49
N TRP A 329 15.75 -9.40 18.09
CA TRP A 329 14.44 -8.76 18.14
C TRP A 329 13.43 -9.42 17.21
N ALA A 330 13.80 -9.73 15.97
CA ALA A 330 12.92 -10.38 14.99
C ALA A 330 12.49 -11.78 15.47
N ALA A 331 13.39 -12.54 16.09
CA ALA A 331 13.06 -13.83 16.70
C ALA A 331 12.08 -13.67 17.87
N TYR A 332 12.31 -12.68 18.75
CA TYR A 332 11.42 -12.38 19.87
C TYR A 332 10.03 -11.96 19.39
N ALA A 333 9.98 -11.07 18.40
CA ALA A 333 8.75 -10.60 17.77
C ALA A 333 7.97 -11.75 17.10
N SER A 334 8.66 -12.65 16.41
CA SER A 334 8.07 -13.85 15.80
C SER A 334 7.39 -14.74 16.86
N ARG A 335 8.04 -14.94 18.02
CA ARG A 335 7.44 -15.69 19.13
C ARG A 335 6.22 -14.99 19.72
N LEU A 336 6.28 -13.67 19.94
CA LEU A 336 5.15 -12.90 20.46
C LEU A 336 3.92 -13.00 19.55
N ARG A 337 4.13 -13.02 18.23
CA ARG A 337 3.07 -13.15 17.23
C ARG A 337 2.65 -14.58 16.96
N GLY A 338 3.33 -15.57 17.54
CA GLY A 338 3.05 -16.98 17.35
C GLY A 338 3.27 -17.46 15.92
N LEU A 339 4.26 -16.89 15.22
CA LEU A 339 4.56 -17.26 13.83
C LEU A 339 5.10 -18.70 13.75
N PRO A 340 4.89 -19.39 12.62
CA PRO A 340 5.52 -20.69 12.36
C PRO A 340 7.04 -20.62 12.47
N ALA A 341 7.67 -21.71 12.90
CA ALA A 341 9.13 -21.77 13.05
C ALA A 341 9.86 -21.51 11.72
N ALA A 342 9.32 -22.00 10.60
CA ALA A 342 9.83 -21.73 9.27
C ALA A 342 9.82 -20.22 8.93
N ALA A 343 8.79 -19.49 9.36
CA ALA A 343 8.69 -18.06 9.15
C ALA A 343 9.84 -17.32 9.86
N ALA A 344 10.05 -17.65 11.15
CA ALA A 344 11.12 -17.06 11.96
C ALA A 344 12.51 -17.41 11.44
N HIS A 345 12.70 -18.66 10.97
CA HIS A 345 13.96 -19.11 10.38
C HIS A 345 14.29 -18.35 9.09
N ARG A 346 13.31 -18.23 8.18
CA ARG A 346 13.48 -17.48 6.93
C ARG A 346 13.81 -16.00 7.19
N THR A 347 13.22 -15.37 8.20
CA THR A 347 13.58 -14.01 8.59
C THR A 347 15.02 -13.92 9.11
N ASP A 348 15.44 -14.85 9.96
CA ASP A 348 16.81 -14.91 10.50
C ASP A 348 17.86 -15.11 9.38
N GLU A 349 17.59 -16.03 8.44
CA GLU A 349 18.44 -16.28 7.27
C GLU A 349 18.54 -15.05 6.37
N ALA A 350 17.41 -14.42 6.03
CA ALA A 350 17.40 -13.21 5.22
C ALA A 350 18.21 -12.09 5.86
N ILE A 351 18.06 -11.87 7.17
CA ILE A 351 18.86 -10.87 7.90
C ILE A 351 20.35 -11.18 7.78
N GLU A 352 20.75 -12.45 7.98
CA GLU A 352 22.14 -12.88 7.89
C GLU A 352 22.73 -12.65 6.49
N GLU A 353 21.97 -12.97 5.43
CA GLU A 353 22.37 -12.74 4.04
C GLU A 353 22.56 -11.26 3.70
N MET A 354 21.83 -10.35 4.35
CA MET A 354 21.92 -8.90 4.13
C MET A 354 23.10 -8.23 4.84
N ILE A 355 23.75 -8.88 5.81
CA ILE A 355 24.82 -8.29 6.62
C ILE A 355 25.98 -7.73 5.77
N PRO A 356 26.50 -8.46 4.75
CA PRO A 356 27.60 -7.94 3.94
C PRO A 356 27.23 -6.67 3.16
N GLU A 357 25.99 -6.60 2.65
CA GLU A 357 25.51 -5.43 1.92
C GLU A 357 25.27 -4.23 2.85
N PHE A 358 24.71 -4.48 4.04
CA PHE A 358 24.62 -3.46 5.10
C PHE A 358 26.00 -2.88 5.44
N ALA A 359 27.01 -3.73 5.64
CA ALA A 359 28.38 -3.29 5.94
C ALA A 359 28.97 -2.46 4.78
N ARG A 360 28.71 -2.87 3.53
CA ARG A 360 29.11 -2.12 2.34
C ARG A 360 28.46 -0.73 2.34
N LEU A 361 27.13 -0.65 2.47
CA LEU A 361 26.38 0.61 2.46
C LEU A 361 26.75 1.55 3.61
N TYR A 362 27.00 0.99 4.80
CA TYR A 362 27.53 1.74 5.94
C TYR A 362 28.87 2.40 5.59
N SER A 363 29.80 1.61 5.02
CA SER A 363 31.15 2.07 4.70
C SER A 363 31.22 3.06 3.54
N THR A 364 30.39 2.89 2.51
CA THR A 364 30.38 3.78 1.33
C THR A 364 29.56 5.06 1.57
N GLY A 365 28.58 5.01 2.46
CA GLY A 365 27.63 6.10 2.67
C GLY A 365 26.70 6.36 1.49
N GLU A 366 26.65 5.45 0.51
CA GLU A 366 25.90 5.59 -0.76
C GLU A 366 24.41 5.89 -0.55
N ARG A 367 23.82 5.35 0.53
CA ARG A 367 22.39 5.50 0.86
C ARG A 367 22.11 6.60 1.89
N ARG A 368 23.11 7.39 2.30
CA ARG A 368 22.91 8.46 3.29
C ARG A 368 22.05 9.57 2.69
N SER A 369 21.11 10.08 3.48
CA SER A 369 20.44 11.34 3.14
C SER A 369 21.44 12.50 3.21
N PRO A 370 21.19 13.65 2.55
CA PRO A 370 22.06 14.82 2.67
C PRO A 370 22.28 15.27 4.12
N ALA A 371 21.23 15.22 4.95
CA ALA A 371 21.32 15.54 6.37
C ALA A 371 22.20 14.54 7.12
N THR A 372 21.98 13.24 6.91
CA THR A 372 22.79 12.17 7.54
C THR A 372 24.26 12.25 7.11
N ALA A 373 24.52 12.58 5.85
CA ALA A 373 25.88 12.76 5.34
C ALA A 373 26.58 13.95 6.03
N ALA A 374 25.88 15.07 6.23
CA ALA A 374 26.41 16.22 6.95
C ALA A 374 26.73 15.90 8.41
N VAL A 375 25.85 15.20 9.12
CA VAL A 375 26.09 14.78 10.52
C VAL A 375 27.25 13.77 10.60
N ALA A 376 27.32 12.81 9.68
CA ALA A 376 28.44 11.87 9.64
C ALA A 376 29.79 12.57 9.39
N GLN A 377 29.80 13.64 8.58
CA GLN A 377 31.01 14.45 8.38
C GLN A 377 31.40 15.23 9.64
N LEU A 378 30.43 15.79 10.37
CA LEU A 378 30.68 16.45 11.67
C LEU A 378 31.34 15.48 12.65
N MET A 379 30.80 14.27 12.78
CA MET A 379 31.37 13.24 13.65
C MET A 379 32.76 12.79 13.19
N ALA A 380 32.98 12.64 11.87
CA ALA A 380 34.30 12.32 11.32
C ALA A 380 35.34 13.42 11.60
N ASP A 381 34.90 14.68 11.69
CA ASP A 381 35.72 15.82 12.07
C ASP A 381 35.93 15.92 13.60
N GLY A 382 35.40 14.97 14.38
CA GLY A 382 35.53 14.91 15.84
C GLY A 382 34.58 15.85 16.59
N VAL A 383 33.51 16.30 15.93
CA VAL A 383 32.50 17.17 16.52
C VAL A 383 31.34 16.32 17.04
N ASP A 384 31.03 16.47 18.31
CA ASP A 384 29.81 15.93 18.89
C ASP A 384 28.62 16.81 18.45
N PRO A 385 27.66 16.29 17.64
CA PRO A 385 26.52 17.06 17.19
C PRO A 385 25.55 17.44 18.33
N ASP A 386 25.61 16.75 19.46
CA ASP A 386 24.79 17.03 20.65
C ASP A 386 25.45 18.04 21.61
N ASP A 387 26.68 18.50 21.29
CA ASP A 387 27.35 19.60 21.98
C ASP A 387 27.21 20.92 21.18
N PRO A 388 26.34 21.85 21.59
CA PRO A 388 26.14 23.12 20.90
C PRO A 388 27.40 23.99 20.82
N ALA A 389 28.35 23.83 21.75
CA ALA A 389 29.60 24.59 21.73
C ALA A 389 30.57 24.04 20.69
N ALA A 390 30.71 22.71 20.60
CA ALA A 390 31.53 22.05 19.58
C ALA A 390 30.99 22.31 18.16
N LEU A 391 29.68 22.23 17.99
CA LEU A 391 29.01 22.50 16.71
C LEU A 391 29.23 23.96 16.26
N ASN A 392 29.04 24.93 17.16
CA ASN A 392 29.27 26.34 16.83
C ASN A 392 30.74 26.64 16.51
N ALA A 393 31.69 26.01 17.22
CA ALA A 393 33.12 26.16 16.95
C ALA A 393 33.52 25.60 15.57
N TRP A 394 32.93 24.47 15.16
CA TRP A 394 33.13 23.90 13.83
C TRP A 394 32.52 24.76 12.72
N ILE A 395 31.30 25.28 12.93
CA ILE A 395 30.63 26.18 11.97
C ILE A 395 31.47 27.46 11.77
N GLU A 396 32.03 28.02 12.86
CA GLU A 396 32.94 29.17 12.81
C GLU A 396 34.22 28.84 12.02
N ALA A 397 34.85 27.70 12.27
CA ALA A 397 36.08 27.26 11.62
C ALA A 397 35.90 26.91 10.13
N ASN A 398 34.74 26.36 9.76
CA ASN A 398 34.45 25.92 8.40
C ASN A 398 33.58 26.91 7.60
N ARG A 399 33.32 28.11 8.14
CA ARG A 399 32.49 29.14 7.51
C ARG A 399 32.88 29.45 6.06
N HIS A 400 34.17 29.49 5.75
CA HIS A 400 34.68 29.76 4.41
C HIS A 400 34.39 28.65 3.40
N ARG A 401 34.24 27.40 3.85
CA ARG A 401 33.86 26.25 3.00
C ARG A 401 32.36 26.15 2.76
N LEU A 402 31.55 26.68 3.68
CA LEU A 402 30.09 26.70 3.58
C LEU A 402 29.56 27.83 2.69
N THR A 403 30.37 28.86 2.43
CA THR A 403 30.02 30.00 1.56
C THR A 403 30.44 29.83 0.09
N ASP A 404 31.29 28.84 -0.21
CA ASP A 404 31.74 28.51 -1.57
C ASP A 404 30.86 27.39 -2.15
N ASP A 405 29.62 27.71 -2.50
CA ASP A 405 28.79 26.89 -3.39
C ASP A 405 28.98 27.45 -4.83
N PRO A 406 29.51 26.67 -5.81
CA PRO A 406 29.53 27.12 -7.20
C PRO A 406 28.12 26.99 -7.80
N ALA A 407 27.66 28.09 -8.39
CA ALA A 407 26.38 28.21 -9.09
C ALA A 407 26.16 27.20 -10.24
#